data_AF-A0A942PBC8-F1
#
_entry.id   AF-A0A942PBC8-F1
#
_cell.length_a   1.000
_cell.length_b   1.000
_cell.length_c   1.000
_cell.angle_alpha   90.00
_cell.angle_beta   90.00
_cell.angle_gamma   90.00
#
_symmetry.space_group_name_H-M   'P 1'
#
loop_
_entity.id
_entity.type
_entity.pdbx_description
1 polymer ?
#
loop_
_entity_poly.entity_id
_entity_poly.type
_entity_poly.pdbx_seq_one_letter_code
_entity_poly.pdbx_strand_id
1 'polypeptide(L)'
;MKKEIENREDVIALVNVFYEKVKKDGHISHFFTEVVKVNWESHLPVMYDFWENIIFHTGAYTGNPMQVHQHLHDQSPMLSTHFERWLALFNETVDELYTGEKAFLVKQRALSIATVMQIKIGNLSREESVY
;
A
#
# COMPACT_ATOMS: atom_id res chain seq x y z
N MET A 1 -2.63 -19.79 -17.99
CA MET A 1 -3.57 -18.68 -17.75
C MET A 1 -3.30 -18.14 -16.36
N LYS A 2 -3.33 -16.81 -16.15
CA LYS A 2 -3.27 -16.22 -14.80
C LYS A 2 -4.60 -16.49 -14.08
N LYS A 3 -4.56 -16.63 -12.76
CA LYS A 3 -5.72 -16.95 -11.91
C LYS A 3 -6.53 -15.68 -11.60
N GLU A 4 -7.79 -15.80 -11.20
CA GLU A 4 -8.52 -14.70 -10.54
C GLU A 4 -8.25 -14.66 -9.03
N ILE A 5 -8.62 -13.55 -8.37
CA ILE A 5 -8.54 -13.41 -6.91
C ILE A 5 -9.85 -13.93 -6.31
N GLU A 6 -9.82 -15.07 -5.62
CA GLU A 6 -11.06 -15.76 -5.22
C GLU A 6 -11.25 -15.80 -3.71
N ASN A 7 -10.16 -15.83 -2.93
CA ASN A 7 -10.19 -16.05 -1.49
C ASN A 7 -9.03 -15.34 -0.74
N ARG A 8 -8.95 -15.58 0.56
CA ARG A 8 -7.93 -15.01 1.45
C ARG A 8 -6.52 -15.46 1.09
N GLU A 9 -6.36 -16.71 0.66
CA GLU A 9 -5.06 -17.27 0.26
C GLU A 9 -4.48 -16.50 -0.93
N ASP A 10 -5.31 -16.07 -1.88
CA ASP A 10 -4.90 -15.24 -3.00
C ASP A 10 -4.44 -13.84 -2.55
N VAL A 11 -5.13 -13.26 -1.56
CA VAL A 11 -4.75 -11.98 -0.96
C VAL A 11 -3.41 -12.09 -0.25
N ILE A 12 -3.21 -13.15 0.55
CA ILE A 12 -1.94 -13.41 1.24
C ILE A 12 -0.80 -13.53 0.24
N ALA A 13 -0.99 -14.28 -0.86
CA ALA A 13 0.01 -14.42 -1.90
C ALA A 13 0.32 -13.07 -2.58
N LEU A 14 -0.70 -12.28 -2.93
CA LEU A 14 -0.55 -10.94 -3.51
C LEU A 14 0.30 -10.04 -2.60
N VAL A 15 -0.10 -9.94 -1.34
CA VAL A 15 0.52 -9.05 -0.36
C VAL A 15 1.96 -9.47 -0.08
N ASN A 16 2.24 -10.76 0.03
CA ASN A 16 3.59 -11.26 0.23
C ASN A 16 4.51 -10.92 -0.94
N VAL A 17 4.12 -11.25 -2.17
CA VAL A 17 4.96 -10.95 -3.34
C VAL A 17 5.16 -9.44 -3.48
N PHE A 18 4.11 -8.65 -3.24
CA PHE A 18 4.20 -7.20 -3.29
C PHE A 18 5.23 -6.64 -2.28
N TYR A 19 5.15 -7.05 -1.01
CA TYR A 19 6.08 -6.55 0.00
C TYR A 19 7.50 -7.08 -0.18
N GLU A 20 7.70 -8.26 -0.78
CA GLU A 20 9.03 -8.71 -1.19
C GLU A 20 9.65 -7.79 -2.26
N LYS A 21 8.85 -7.22 -3.17
CA LYS A 21 9.32 -6.20 -4.11
C LYS A 21 9.61 -4.88 -3.40
N VAL A 22 8.73 -4.42 -2.52
CA VAL A 22 8.91 -3.18 -1.74
C VAL A 22 10.21 -3.21 -0.93
N LYS A 23 10.51 -4.33 -0.25
CA LYS A 23 11.75 -4.51 0.54
C LYS A 23 13.03 -4.35 -0.27
N LYS A 24 12.98 -4.68 -1.57
CA LYS A 24 14.13 -4.64 -2.49
C LYS A 24 14.19 -3.35 -3.30
N ASP A 25 13.18 -2.51 -3.21
CA ASP A 25 13.09 -1.31 -4.02
C ASP A 25 14.00 -0.21 -3.50
N GLY A 26 14.94 0.27 -4.32
CA GLY A 26 15.88 1.30 -3.92
C GLY A 26 15.27 2.68 -3.65
N HIS A 27 14.00 2.91 -3.98
CA HIS A 27 13.36 4.21 -3.86
C HIS A 27 12.44 4.30 -2.65
N ILE A 28 11.69 3.24 -2.33
CA ILE A 28 10.70 3.26 -1.24
C ILE A 28 11.02 2.34 -0.06
N SER A 29 12.00 1.44 -0.16
CA SER A 29 12.33 0.49 0.93
C SER A 29 12.71 1.20 2.23
N HIS A 30 13.41 2.34 2.15
CA HIS A 30 13.91 3.09 3.31
C HIS A 30 12.79 3.48 4.29
N PHE A 31 11.57 3.78 3.83
CA PHE A 31 10.44 4.03 4.71
C PHE A 31 10.16 2.83 5.62
N PHE A 32 10.28 1.62 5.10
CA PHE A 32 9.98 0.38 5.82
C PHE A 32 11.17 -0.13 6.63
N THR A 33 12.41 0.08 6.17
CA THR A 33 13.62 -0.50 6.78
C THR A 33 14.35 0.45 7.72
N GLU A 34 14.28 1.76 7.49
CA GLU A 34 15.08 2.76 8.20
C GLU A 34 14.22 3.70 9.03
N VAL A 35 13.11 4.19 8.48
CA VAL A 35 12.22 5.17 9.14
C VAL A 35 11.40 4.49 10.24
N VAL A 36 10.48 3.57 9.89
CA VAL A 36 9.66 2.86 10.91
C VAL A 36 10.22 1.53 11.36
N LYS A 37 11.21 0.97 10.66
CA LYS A 37 11.81 -0.35 10.98
C LYS A 37 10.73 -1.41 11.23
N VAL A 38 9.92 -1.66 10.22
CA VAL A 38 8.72 -2.49 10.31
C VAL A 38 9.05 -3.88 10.85
N ASN A 39 8.29 -4.32 11.87
CA ASN A 39 8.21 -5.74 12.22
C ASN A 39 7.27 -6.44 11.22
N TRP A 40 7.87 -7.15 10.27
CA TRP A 40 7.15 -7.83 9.19
C TRP A 40 6.21 -8.94 9.66
N GLU A 41 6.53 -9.62 10.75
CA GLU A 41 5.69 -10.69 11.32
C GLU A 41 4.35 -10.13 11.80
N SER A 42 4.36 -8.96 12.42
CA SER A 42 3.13 -8.27 12.85
C SER A 42 2.47 -7.45 11.75
N HIS A 43 3.24 -6.94 10.78
CA HIS A 43 2.71 -6.03 9.76
C HIS A 43 1.95 -6.75 8.65
N LEU A 44 2.47 -7.90 8.18
CA LEU A 44 1.84 -8.62 7.08
C LEU A 44 0.41 -9.08 7.37
N PRO A 45 0.07 -9.64 8.56
CA PRO A 45 -1.31 -9.96 8.92
C PRO A 45 -2.27 -8.77 8.79
N VAL A 46 -1.87 -7.58 9.25
CA VAL A 46 -2.68 -6.36 9.14
C VAL A 46 -2.93 -6.00 7.68
N MET A 47 -1.92 -6.18 6.82
CA MET A 47 -2.05 -5.91 5.40
C MET A 47 -2.91 -6.95 4.66
N TYR A 48 -2.92 -8.20 5.11
CA TYR A 48 -3.86 -9.20 4.59
C TYR A 48 -5.30 -8.77 4.89
N ASP A 49 -5.58 -8.39 6.14
CA ASP A 49 -6.92 -7.95 6.55
C ASP A 49 -7.34 -6.68 5.81
N PHE A 50 -6.40 -5.74 5.61
CA PHE A 50 -6.64 -4.53 4.84
C PHE A 50 -7.07 -4.83 3.40
N TRP A 51 -6.26 -5.61 2.67
CA TRP A 51 -6.55 -5.89 1.27
C TRP A 51 -7.72 -6.83 1.07
N GLU A 52 -7.91 -7.79 1.97
CA GLU A 52 -9.10 -8.64 1.96
C GLU A 52 -10.36 -7.81 2.18
N ASN A 53 -10.34 -6.84 3.11
CA ASN A 53 -11.45 -5.92 3.30
C ASN A 53 -11.71 -5.04 2.07
N ILE A 54 -10.66 -4.60 1.37
CA ILE A 54 -10.81 -3.81 0.13
C ILE A 54 -11.42 -4.62 -1.01
N ILE A 55 -11.06 -5.91 -1.14
CA ILE A 55 -11.49 -6.77 -2.26
C ILE A 55 -12.84 -7.43 -1.98
N PHE A 56 -13.07 -7.89 -0.74
CA PHE A 56 -14.20 -8.74 -0.36
C PHE A 56 -15.15 -8.09 0.64
N HIS A 57 -14.88 -6.86 1.10
CA HIS A 57 -15.75 -6.12 2.03
C HIS A 57 -16.02 -6.85 3.35
N THR A 58 -15.01 -7.53 3.89
CA THR A 58 -15.15 -8.39 5.09
C THR A 58 -15.40 -7.63 6.39
N GLY A 59 -15.05 -6.34 6.46
CA GLY A 59 -15.12 -5.55 7.68
C GLY A 59 -14.04 -5.85 8.73
N ALA A 60 -13.07 -6.71 8.41
CA ALA A 60 -12.03 -7.15 9.36
C ALA A 60 -10.99 -6.07 9.70
N TYR A 61 -10.79 -5.10 8.80
CA TYR A 61 -9.80 -4.04 9.00
C TYR A 61 -10.40 -2.81 9.70
N THR A 62 -9.82 -2.44 10.85
CA THR A 62 -10.27 -1.31 11.70
C THR A 62 -9.22 -0.21 11.86
N GLY A 63 -8.10 -0.30 11.13
CA GLY A 63 -6.99 0.65 11.25
C GLY A 63 -7.26 2.02 10.64
N ASN A 64 -6.43 3.00 11.01
CA ASN A 64 -6.42 4.33 10.41
C ASN A 64 -5.14 4.54 9.60
N PRO A 65 -5.10 4.14 8.32
CA PRO A 65 -3.88 4.20 7.53
C PRO A 65 -3.42 5.65 7.29
N MET A 66 -4.32 6.62 7.21
CA MET A 66 -3.96 8.02 6.98
C MET A 66 -3.07 8.58 8.10
N GLN A 67 -3.43 8.30 9.36
CA GLN A 67 -2.66 8.77 10.52
C GLN A 67 -1.23 8.23 10.52
N VAL A 68 -1.06 6.96 10.17
CA VAL A 68 0.26 6.33 10.07
C VAL A 68 1.11 6.99 8.97
N HIS A 69 0.51 7.26 7.82
CA HIS A 69 1.22 7.88 6.70
C HIS A 69 1.54 9.37 6.95
N GLN A 70 0.70 10.08 7.70
CA GLN A 70 1.02 11.44 8.16
C GLN A 70 2.25 11.42 9.08
N HIS A 71 2.24 10.59 10.11
CA HIS A 71 3.38 10.47 11.02
C HIS A 71 4.68 10.06 10.31
N LEU A 72 4.59 9.20 9.30
CA LEU A 72 5.71 8.85 8.44
C LEU A 72 6.25 10.03 7.65
N HIS A 73 5.36 10.87 7.09
CA HIS A 73 5.74 12.06 6.34
C HIS A 73 6.51 13.05 7.22
N ASP A 74 6.07 13.25 8.46
CA ASP A 74 6.71 14.16 9.41
C ASP A 74 8.15 13.73 9.73
N GLN A 75 8.42 12.42 9.72
CA GLN A 75 9.77 11.87 9.92
C GLN A 75 10.61 11.88 8.64
N SER A 76 9.99 11.59 7.50
CA SER A 76 10.64 11.51 6.19
C SER A 76 9.65 11.91 5.10
N PRO A 77 9.85 13.06 4.43
CA PRO A 77 8.89 13.58 3.47
C PRO A 77 8.59 12.61 2.33
N MET A 78 7.35 12.11 2.29
CA MET A 78 6.84 11.36 1.16
C MET A 78 6.50 12.29 -0.01
N LEU A 79 7.19 12.08 -1.14
CA LEU A 79 6.97 12.78 -2.40
C LEU A 79 6.03 12.00 -3.33
N SER A 80 5.49 12.66 -4.36
CA SER A 80 4.63 12.02 -5.37
C SER A 80 5.28 10.78 -6.00
N THR A 81 6.59 10.87 -6.27
CA THR A 81 7.39 9.81 -6.86
C THR A 81 7.43 8.54 -6.00
N HIS A 82 7.29 8.65 -4.67
CA HIS A 82 7.21 7.47 -3.79
C HIS A 82 5.86 6.75 -3.94
N PHE A 83 4.75 7.50 -4.03
CA PHE A 83 3.43 6.92 -4.27
C PHE A 83 3.33 6.29 -5.67
N GLU A 84 3.86 6.98 -6.69
CA GLU A 84 3.95 6.46 -8.06
C GLU A 84 4.73 5.14 -8.11
N ARG A 85 5.87 5.07 -7.40
CA ARG A 85 6.69 3.84 -7.35
C ARG A 85 5.97 2.71 -6.64
N TRP A 86 5.33 2.99 -5.50
CA TRP A 86 4.54 2.01 -4.77
C TRP A 86 3.39 1.44 -5.63
N LEU A 87 2.67 2.31 -6.35
CA LEU A 87 1.60 1.91 -7.27
C LEU A 87 2.12 1.07 -8.43
N ALA A 88 3.28 1.44 -9.00
CA ALA A 88 3.89 0.68 -10.08
C ALA A 88 4.21 -0.76 -9.63
N LEU A 89 4.85 -0.93 -8.46
CA LEU A 89 5.16 -2.25 -7.91
C LEU A 89 3.89 -3.05 -7.58
N PHE A 90 2.86 -2.40 -7.06
CA PHE A 90 1.59 -3.06 -6.75
C PHE A 90 0.90 -3.56 -8.01
N ASN A 91 0.77 -2.70 -9.02
CA ASN A 91 0.15 -3.03 -10.30
C ASN A 91 0.92 -4.15 -11.02
N GLU A 92 2.26 -4.06 -11.04
CA GLU A 92 3.12 -5.10 -11.58
C GLU A 92 2.88 -6.45 -10.90
N THR A 93 2.76 -6.46 -9.56
CA THR A 93 2.49 -7.69 -8.80
C THR A 93 1.11 -8.28 -9.10
N VAL A 94 0.08 -7.43 -9.15
CA VAL A 94 -1.28 -7.88 -9.51
C VAL A 94 -1.27 -8.45 -10.93
N ASP A 95 -0.64 -7.75 -11.87
CA ASP A 95 -0.61 -8.17 -13.27
C ASP A 95 0.23 -9.44 -13.45
N GLU A 96 1.26 -9.70 -12.66
CA GLU A 96 2.02 -10.97 -12.69
C GLU A 96 1.20 -12.17 -12.23
N LEU A 97 0.47 -12.01 -11.12
CA LEU A 97 -0.19 -13.12 -10.44
C LEU A 97 -1.61 -13.37 -10.94
N TYR A 98 -2.35 -12.30 -11.24
CA TYR A 98 -3.80 -12.36 -11.39
C TYR A 98 -4.33 -11.71 -12.66
N THR A 99 -5.57 -12.05 -12.98
CA THR A 99 -6.39 -11.45 -14.04
C THR A 99 -7.85 -11.34 -13.58
N GLY A 100 -8.72 -10.82 -14.43
CA GLY A 100 -10.16 -10.75 -14.16
C GLY A 100 -10.59 -9.48 -13.42
N GLU A 101 -11.88 -9.41 -13.07
CA GLU A 101 -12.53 -8.20 -12.56
C GLU A 101 -11.91 -7.72 -11.25
N LYS A 102 -11.66 -8.62 -10.29
CA LYS A 102 -11.05 -8.25 -9.00
C LYS A 102 -9.61 -7.75 -9.12
N ALA A 103 -8.83 -8.28 -10.07
CA ALA A 103 -7.49 -7.77 -10.35
C ALA A 103 -7.54 -6.33 -10.90
N PHE A 104 -8.52 -6.01 -11.73
CA PHE A 104 -8.76 -4.64 -12.18
C PHE A 104 -9.21 -3.73 -11.03
N LEU A 105 -10.22 -4.15 -10.26
CA LEU A 105 -10.78 -3.38 -9.17
C LEU A 105 -9.76 -3.09 -8.07
N VAL A 106 -8.94 -4.06 -7.68
CA VAL A 106 -7.94 -3.84 -6.62
C VAL A 106 -6.90 -2.79 -7.03
N LYS A 107 -6.48 -2.76 -8.30
CA LYS A 107 -5.59 -1.71 -8.83
C LYS A 107 -6.26 -0.33 -8.82
N GLN A 108 -7.54 -0.23 -9.18
CA GLN A 108 -8.29 1.03 -9.10
C GLN A 108 -8.43 1.53 -7.65
N ARG A 109 -8.65 0.60 -6.70
CA ARG A 109 -8.71 0.93 -5.28
C ARG A 109 -7.35 1.40 -4.77
N ALA A 110 -6.28 0.71 -5.12
CA ALA A 110 -4.91 1.10 -4.80
C ALA A 110 -4.60 2.52 -5.27
N LEU A 111 -4.92 2.85 -6.53
CA LEU A 111 -4.78 4.19 -7.09
C LEU A 111 -5.58 5.22 -6.26
N SER A 112 -6.84 4.94 -6.00
CA SER A 112 -7.72 5.85 -5.24
C SER A 112 -7.16 6.14 -3.83
N ILE A 113 -6.68 5.11 -3.14
CA ILE A 113 -6.07 5.23 -1.80
C ILE A 113 -4.81 6.10 -1.88
N ALA A 114 -3.89 5.78 -2.80
CA ALA A 114 -2.65 6.51 -2.96
C ALA A 114 -2.88 7.99 -3.32
N THR A 115 -3.82 8.29 -4.22
CA THR A 115 -4.20 9.66 -4.58
C THR A 115 -4.72 10.44 -3.38
N VAL A 116 -5.63 9.85 -2.58
CA VAL A 116 -6.16 10.52 -1.38
C VAL A 116 -5.07 10.75 -0.34
N MET A 117 -4.17 9.79 -0.13
CA MET A 117 -3.02 9.94 0.77
C MET A 117 -2.10 11.05 0.31
N GLN A 118 -1.69 11.03 -0.95
CA GLN A 118 -0.81 12.04 -1.53
C GLN A 118 -1.38 13.46 -1.39
N ILE A 119 -2.68 13.65 -1.68
CA ILE A 119 -3.33 14.97 -1.55
C ILE A 119 -3.33 15.42 -0.09
N LYS A 120 -3.74 14.56 0.84
CA LYS A 120 -3.84 14.92 2.25
C LYS A 120 -2.48 15.21 2.87
N ILE A 121 -1.48 14.40 2.55
CA ILE A 121 -0.11 14.54 3.06
C ILE A 121 0.57 15.76 2.43
N GLY A 122 0.40 15.98 1.11
CA GLY A 122 0.97 17.13 0.42
C GLY A 122 0.29 18.48 0.70
N ASN A 123 -0.92 18.48 1.29
CA ASN A 123 -1.56 19.70 1.77
C ASN A 123 -1.09 20.08 3.19
N LEU A 124 -0.81 19.09 4.06
CA LEU A 124 -0.30 19.34 5.42
C LEU A 124 1.04 20.08 5.40
N SER A 125 1.96 19.69 4.52
CA SER A 125 3.25 20.38 4.37
C SER A 125 3.14 21.84 3.89
N ARG A 126 2.01 22.25 3.30
CA ARG A 126 1.76 23.65 2.92
C ARG A 126 1.19 24.48 4.08
N GLU A 127 0.43 23.88 4.98
CA GLU A 127 -0.16 24.58 6.13
C GLU A 127 0.89 24.86 7.22
N GLU A 128 1.87 23.96 7.41
CA GLU A 128 2.95 24.15 8.39
C GLU A 128 4.03 25.16 7.96
N SER A 129 4.07 25.53 6.68
CA SER A 129 5.03 26.52 6.14
C SER A 129 4.55 27.97 6.29
N VAL A 130 3.44 28.21 6.99
CA VAL A 130 2.84 29.53 7.22
C VAL A 130 2.88 29.88 8.71
N TYR A 131 4.07 29.91 9.32
CA TYR A 131 4.38 30.58 10.60
C TYR A 131 5.90 30.78 10.71
#